data_AF-A0A9D4ML95-F1
#
_entry.id   AF-A0A9D4ML95-F1
#
_cell.length_a   1.000
_cell.length_b   1.000
_cell.length_c   1.000
_cell.angle_alpha   90.00
_cell.angle_beta   90.00
_cell.angle_gamma   90.00
#
_symmetry.space_group_name_H-M   'P 1'
#
loop_
_entity.id
_entity.type
_entity.pdbx_description
1 polymer ?
#
loop_
_entity_poly.entity_id
_entity_poly.type
_entity_poly.pdbx_seq_one_letter_code
_entity_poly.pdbx_strand_id
1 'polypeptide(L)'
;MFQCEDCECFFTDMDVFKTHVCVTNQKSPAQSVFSEEGNDTNNNQVWNKAQTQLLIRSYQLLEAKVSQGKLRKKSMWEKISEEMGEKGYNFSAEQVSGRWKTLIRAYKNIKAHNAKSGSSLKTYQFENELDEIFAKDPVMTPVKTMSSAS
;
A
#
# COMPACT_ATOMS: atom_id res chain seq x y z
N MET A 1 18.46 1.40 -40.60
CA MET A 1 18.43 1.59 -39.15
C MET A 1 17.57 2.80 -38.88
N PHE A 2 16.51 2.63 -38.10
CA PHE A 2 15.47 3.63 -37.84
C PHE A 2 15.56 4.03 -36.36
N GLN A 3 15.66 5.34 -36.11
CA GLN A 3 15.72 5.89 -34.76
C GLN A 3 14.36 6.50 -34.43
N CYS A 4 13.79 6.13 -33.28
CA CYS A 4 12.61 6.80 -32.76
C CYS A 4 13.04 8.11 -32.07
N GLU A 5 12.56 9.26 -32.56
CA GLU A 5 12.93 10.57 -32.03
C GLU A 5 12.39 10.84 -30.62
N ASP A 6 11.36 10.11 -30.20
CA ASP A 6 10.71 10.30 -28.89
C ASP A 6 11.35 9.49 -27.75
N CYS A 7 12.08 8.40 -28.05
CA CYS A 7 12.68 7.52 -27.03
C CYS A 7 14.12 7.07 -27.32
N GLU A 8 14.71 7.55 -28.42
CA GLU A 8 16.10 7.27 -28.86
C GLU A 8 16.43 5.77 -29.06
N CYS A 9 15.43 4.89 -29.14
CA CYS A 9 15.64 3.49 -29.46
C CYS A 9 16.01 3.31 -30.95
N PHE A 10 16.95 2.38 -31.20
CA PHE A 10 17.49 2.11 -32.52
C PHE A 10 17.01 0.74 -33.02
N PHE A 11 16.35 0.72 -34.18
CA PHE A 11 15.81 -0.50 -34.77
C PHE A 11 16.48 -0.78 -36.11
N THR A 12 16.94 -2.02 -36.30
CA THR A 12 17.48 -2.48 -37.59
C THR A 12 16.40 -2.90 -38.56
N ASP A 13 15.19 -3.16 -38.06
CA ASP A 13 14.07 -3.74 -38.79
C ASP A 13 12.88 -2.76 -38.84
N MET A 14 12.31 -2.55 -40.04
CA MET A 14 11.26 -1.57 -40.31
C MET A 14 9.89 -2.01 -39.78
N ASP A 15 9.60 -3.32 -39.77
CA ASP A 15 8.31 -3.82 -39.30
C ASP A 15 8.25 -3.84 -37.77
N VAL A 16 9.40 -4.06 -37.13
CA VAL A 16 9.57 -3.87 -35.67
C VAL A 16 9.44 -2.39 -35.30
N PHE A 17 9.98 -1.47 -36.12
CA PHE A 17 9.81 -0.04 -35.90
C PHE A 17 8.34 0.40 -36.00
N LYS A 18 7.56 -0.14 -36.94
CA LYS A 18 6.14 0.21 -37.09
C LYS A 18 5.22 -0.34 -35.99
N THR A 19 5.61 -1.43 -35.35
CA THR A 19 4.86 -2.05 -34.24
C THR A 19 5.31 -1.53 -32.87
N HIS A 20 6.32 -0.66 -32.84
CA HIS A 20 6.81 -0.02 -31.62
C HIS A 20 5.78 0.97 -31.07
N VAL A 21 5.30 0.70 -29.86
CA VAL A 21 4.52 1.65 -29.06
C VAL A 21 5.45 2.46 -28.16
N CYS A 22 5.59 3.75 -28.45
CA CYS A 22 6.49 4.63 -27.73
C CYS A 22 5.91 4.99 -26.35
N VAL A 23 6.61 4.63 -25.26
CA VAL A 23 6.17 4.85 -23.87
C VAL A 23 6.88 6.08 -23.26
N THR A 24 7.00 7.18 -24.01
CA THR A 24 7.55 8.43 -23.47
C THR A 24 6.46 9.47 -23.29
N ASN A 25 5.63 9.26 -22.27
CA ASN A 25 5.00 10.39 -21.58
C ASN A 25 4.94 10.19 -20.08
N GLN A 26 6.11 10.14 -19.43
CA GLN A 26 6.24 10.46 -18.01
C GLN A 26 7.52 11.27 -17.77
N LYS A 27 7.39 12.60 -17.80
CA LYS A 27 8.38 13.51 -17.21
C LYS A 27 7.91 13.97 -15.82
N SER A 28 8.57 13.38 -14.80
CA SER A 28 8.88 13.92 -13.45
C SER A 28 7.84 13.84 -12.30
N PRO A 29 8.24 13.73 -11.02
CA PRO A 29 9.45 13.16 -10.42
C PRO A 29 9.18 11.73 -9.90
N ALA A 30 10.27 10.99 -9.65
CA ALA A 30 10.25 9.62 -9.15
C ALA A 30 9.59 9.49 -7.76
N GLN A 31 8.27 9.31 -7.74
CA GLN A 31 7.56 8.64 -6.66
C GLN A 31 6.62 7.65 -7.33
N SER A 32 7.04 6.38 -7.42
CA SER A 32 6.12 5.34 -7.86
C SER A 32 5.13 5.12 -6.72
N VAL A 33 3.99 5.80 -6.79
CA VAL A 33 2.85 5.56 -5.90
C VAL A 33 2.46 4.10 -6.09
N PHE A 34 2.59 3.31 -5.04
CA PHE A 34 2.13 1.93 -5.06
C PHE A 34 0.60 1.94 -5.06
N SER A 35 0.00 1.81 -6.25
CA SER A 35 -1.43 1.58 -6.41
C SER A 35 -1.73 0.15 -6.00
N GLU A 36 -2.52 -0.02 -4.93
CA GLU A 36 -3.08 -1.32 -4.55
C GLU A 36 -4.19 -1.73 -5.51
N GLU A 37 -3.84 -2.03 -6.76
CA GLU A 37 -4.70 -2.79 -7.65
C GLU A 37 -4.40 -4.27 -7.43
N GLY A 38 -4.88 -4.79 -6.29
CA GLY A 38 -4.66 -6.17 -5.87
C GLY A 38 -5.94 -6.76 -5.31
N ASN A 39 -6.68 -7.46 -6.17
CA ASN A 39 -7.90 -8.21 -5.89
C ASN A 39 -7.69 -9.16 -4.69
N ASP A 40 -8.31 -8.83 -3.55
CA ASP A 40 -8.42 -9.68 -2.37
C ASP A 40 -9.28 -10.91 -2.73
N THR A 41 -8.63 -12.06 -2.91
CA THR A 41 -9.16 -13.25 -3.60
C THR A 41 -10.18 -14.07 -2.80
N ASN A 42 -11.07 -13.43 -2.04
CA ASN A 42 -12.20 -14.13 -1.42
C ASN A 42 -13.52 -13.36 -1.37
N ASN A 43 -13.57 -12.13 -1.88
CA ASN A 43 -14.83 -11.45 -2.15
C ASN A 43 -14.57 -10.32 -3.15
N ASN A 44 -15.31 -10.34 -4.26
CA ASN A 44 -15.24 -9.41 -5.38
C ASN A 44 -15.69 -7.97 -5.01
N GLN A 45 -15.14 -7.39 -3.94
CA GLN A 45 -15.53 -6.08 -3.44
C GLN A 45 -14.34 -5.14 -3.53
N VAL A 46 -14.46 -4.17 -4.45
CA VAL A 46 -13.45 -3.14 -4.69
C VAL A 46 -13.51 -2.13 -3.54
N TRP A 47 -12.38 -1.95 -2.86
CA TRP A 47 -12.23 -0.94 -1.81
C TRP A 47 -11.72 0.36 -2.40
N ASN A 48 -12.52 1.41 -2.30
CA ASN A 48 -12.07 2.74 -2.71
C ASN A 48 -11.18 3.38 -1.62
N LYS A 49 -10.58 4.52 -1.98
CA LYS A 49 -9.70 5.29 -1.08
C LYS A 49 -10.42 5.71 0.20
N ALA A 50 -11.64 6.23 0.08
CA ALA A 50 -12.41 6.73 1.22
C ALA A 50 -12.76 5.62 2.24
N GLN A 51 -13.18 4.45 1.76
CA GLN A 51 -13.46 3.26 2.57
C GLN A 51 -12.20 2.78 3.29
N THR A 52 -11.08 2.74 2.58
CA THR A 52 -9.79 2.34 3.17
C THR A 52 -9.34 3.34 4.24
N GLN A 53 -9.47 4.64 4.00
CA GLN A 53 -9.14 5.67 5.00
C GLN A 53 -10.05 5.60 6.22
N LEU A 54 -11.35 5.36 6.02
CA LEU A 54 -12.28 5.18 7.14
C LEU A 54 -11.84 4.00 8.02
N LEU A 55 -11.56 2.85 7.39
CA LEU A 55 -11.04 1.67 8.08
C LEU A 55 -9.80 1.98 8.93
N ILE A 56 -8.82 2.68 8.36
CA ILE A 56 -7.56 3.00 9.05
C ILE A 56 -7.81 3.90 10.27
N ARG A 57 -8.63 4.93 10.12
CA ARG A 57 -8.97 5.84 11.22
C ARG A 57 -9.75 5.14 12.33
N SER A 58 -10.78 4.36 11.98
CA SER A 58 -11.57 3.62 12.95
C SER A 58 -10.70 2.61 13.72
N TYR A 59 -9.75 1.95 13.03
CA TYR A 59 -8.77 1.09 13.67
C TYR A 59 -7.94 1.87 14.69
N GLN A 60 -7.34 2.99 14.29
CA GLN A 60 -6.47 3.80 15.16
C GLN A 60 -7.19 4.28 16.43
N LEU A 61 -8.49 4.62 16.34
CA LEU A 61 -9.30 5.04 17.48
C LEU A 61 -9.62 3.90 18.45
N LEU A 62 -9.78 2.68 17.95
CA LEU A 62 -10.20 1.53 18.76
C LEU A 62 -9.03 0.66 19.24
N GLU A 63 -7.89 0.69 18.56
CA GLU A 63 -6.68 -0.06 18.90
C GLU A 63 -6.25 0.22 20.36
N ALA A 64 -6.23 1.49 20.77
CA ALA A 64 -5.90 1.86 22.15
C ALA A 64 -6.82 1.19 23.19
N LYS A 65 -8.10 0.98 22.86
CA LYS A 65 -9.05 0.30 23.76
C LYS A 65 -8.81 -1.22 23.78
N VAL A 66 -8.37 -1.80 22.66
CA VAL A 66 -7.98 -3.21 22.58
C VAL A 66 -6.70 -3.46 23.39
N SER A 67 -5.69 -2.60 23.23
CA SER A 67 -4.42 -2.68 23.94
C SER A 67 -4.56 -2.49 25.46
N GLN A 68 -5.56 -1.71 25.89
CA GLN A 68 -5.95 -1.60 27.31
C GLN A 68 -6.79 -2.78 27.83
N GLY A 69 -7.09 -3.79 27.01
CA GLY A 69 -7.94 -4.94 27.37
C GLY A 69 -9.43 -4.61 27.53
N LYS A 70 -9.85 -3.37 27.25
CA LYS A 70 -11.24 -2.90 27.38
C LYS A 70 -12.13 -3.33 26.21
N LEU A 71 -11.52 -3.76 25.10
CA LEU A 71 -12.23 -4.19 23.90
C LEU A 71 -11.59 -5.46 23.34
N ARG A 72 -12.41 -6.48 23.06
CA ARG A 72 -11.96 -7.67 22.33
C ARG A 72 -11.72 -7.31 20.86
N LYS A 73 -10.65 -7.82 20.27
CA LYS A 73 -10.32 -7.59 18.85
C LYS A 73 -11.45 -7.99 17.89
N LYS A 74 -12.20 -9.06 18.19
CA LYS A 74 -13.40 -9.44 17.44
C LYS A 74 -14.45 -8.33 17.45
N SER A 75 -14.80 -7.80 18.62
CA SER A 75 -15.75 -6.71 18.79
C SER A 75 -15.28 -5.39 18.18
N MET A 76 -13.97 -5.21 18.05
CA MET A 76 -13.43 -4.08 17.30
C MET A 76 -13.80 -4.15 15.81
N TRP A 77 -13.67 -5.32 15.18
CA TRP A 77 -14.04 -5.48 13.78
C TRP A 77 -15.54 -5.31 13.53
N GLU A 78 -16.37 -5.77 14.47
CA GLU A 78 -17.82 -5.55 14.45
C GLU A 78 -18.16 -4.06 14.50
N LYS A 79 -17.52 -3.30 15.40
CA LYS A 79 -17.73 -1.83 15.49
C LYS A 79 -17.28 -1.08 14.24
N ILE A 80 -16.14 -1.48 13.64
CA ILE A 80 -15.67 -0.85 12.40
C ILE A 80 -16.63 -1.16 11.24
N SER A 81 -17.13 -2.40 11.17
CA SER A 81 -18.14 -2.82 10.19
C SER A 81 -19.43 -2.01 10.33
N GLU A 82 -19.89 -1.77 11.56
CA GLU A 82 -21.05 -0.91 11.86
C GLU A 82 -20.81 0.54 11.42
N GLU A 83 -19.68 1.14 11.80
CA GLU A 83 -19.32 2.52 11.42
C GLU A 83 -19.23 2.70 9.89
N MET A 84 -18.71 1.68 9.20
CA MET A 84 -18.70 1.65 7.74
C MET A 84 -20.12 1.58 7.16
N GLY A 85 -21.00 0.76 7.76
CA GLY A 85 -22.41 0.67 7.39
C GLY A 85 -23.15 2.01 7.56
N GLU A 86 -22.89 2.76 8.63
CA GLU A 86 -23.44 4.10 8.85
C GLU A 86 -23.07 5.10 7.74
N LYS A 87 -21.90 4.90 7.12
CA LYS A 87 -21.44 5.70 5.97
C LYS A 87 -21.96 5.18 4.62
N GLY A 88 -22.81 4.15 4.63
CA GLY A 88 -23.37 3.52 3.44
C GLY A 88 -22.47 2.44 2.84
N TYR A 89 -21.46 1.98 3.58
CA TYR A 89 -20.53 0.95 3.13
C TYR A 89 -20.83 -0.40 3.79
N ASN A 90 -21.44 -1.31 3.04
CA ASN A 90 -21.81 -2.63 3.55
C ASN A 90 -20.63 -3.60 3.48
N PHE A 91 -19.86 -3.66 4.56
CA PHE A 91 -18.79 -4.64 4.75
C PHE A 91 -18.99 -5.41 6.05
N SER A 92 -18.85 -6.73 6.01
CA SER A 92 -18.86 -7.56 7.21
C SER A 92 -17.58 -7.41 8.02
N ALA A 93 -17.63 -7.72 9.32
CA ALA A 93 -16.45 -7.71 10.19
C ALA A 93 -15.30 -8.58 9.64
N GLU A 94 -15.61 -9.69 8.96
CA GLU A 94 -14.61 -10.55 8.32
C GLU A 94 -13.95 -9.85 7.13
N GLN A 95 -14.73 -9.22 6.25
CA GLN A 95 -14.22 -8.44 5.11
C GLN A 95 -13.34 -7.27 5.58
N VAL A 96 -13.78 -6.55 6.61
CA VAL A 96 -13.02 -5.48 7.26
C VAL A 96 -11.67 -5.99 7.77
N SER A 97 -11.68 -7.13 8.49
CA SER A 97 -10.45 -7.72 9.01
C SER A 97 -9.50 -8.24 7.92
N GLY A 98 -10.06 -8.80 6.83
CA GLY A 98 -9.32 -9.26 5.66
C GLY A 98 -8.62 -8.10 4.98
N ARG A 99 -9.37 -7.03 4.68
CA ARG A 99 -8.82 -5.81 4.11
C ARG A 99 -7.71 -5.23 4.97
N TRP A 100 -7.90 -5.18 6.29
CA TRP A 100 -6.86 -4.73 7.22
C TRP A 100 -5.56 -5.52 7.07
N LYS A 101 -5.63 -6.86 7.01
CA LYS A 101 -4.44 -7.71 6.81
C LYS A 101 -3.72 -7.38 5.50
N THR A 102 -4.47 -7.11 4.44
CA THR A 102 -3.92 -6.73 3.13
C THR A 102 -3.17 -5.40 3.21
N LEU A 103 -3.74 -4.38 3.85
CA LEU A 103 -3.08 -3.09 4.07
C LEU A 103 -1.75 -3.26 4.82
N ILE A 104 -1.74 -4.07 5.89
CA ILE A 104 -0.52 -4.33 6.67
C ILE A 104 0.54 -5.04 5.83
N ARG A 105 0.12 -6.00 4.99
CA ARG A 105 1.04 -6.72 4.10
C ARG A 105 1.66 -5.78 3.07
N ALA A 106 0.85 -4.92 2.43
CA ALA A 106 1.33 -3.95 1.46
C ALA A 106 2.33 -2.98 2.09
N TYR A 107 1.98 -2.41 3.24
CA TYR A 107 2.85 -1.53 4.00
C TYR A 107 4.19 -2.17 4.38
N LYS A 108 4.16 -3.42 4.89
CA LYS A 108 5.38 -4.20 5.17
C LYS A 108 6.27 -4.38 3.95
N ASN A 109 5.67 -4.69 2.80
CA ASN A 109 6.39 -4.88 1.56
C ASN A 109 7.08 -3.57 1.11
N ILE A 110 6.39 -2.44 1.23
CA ILE A 110 6.92 -1.13 0.86
C ILE A 110 8.05 -0.71 1.79
N LYS A 111 7.89 -0.89 3.11
CA LYS A 111 8.99 -0.66 4.07
C LYS A 111 10.21 -1.55 3.77
N ALA A 112 9.99 -2.83 3.48
CA ALA A 112 11.06 -3.76 3.13
C ALA A 112 11.75 -3.39 1.80
N HIS A 113 11.00 -2.90 0.82
CA HIS A 113 11.54 -2.38 -0.44
C HIS A 113 12.44 -1.17 -0.21
N ASN A 114 11.94 -0.19 0.54
CA ASN A 114 12.66 1.05 0.82
C ASN A 114 13.88 0.85 1.74
N ALA A 115 13.91 -0.23 2.52
CA ALA A 115 15.06 -0.59 3.34
C ALA A 115 16.25 -1.16 2.52
N LYS A 116 16.03 -1.59 1.26
CA LYS A 116 17.11 -2.12 0.41
C LYS A 116 17.92 -0.98 -0.19
N SER A 117 19.23 -1.00 0.06
CA SER A 117 20.18 -0.04 -0.51
C SER A 117 20.16 -0.09 -2.04
N GLY A 118 20.11 1.07 -2.70
CA GLY A 118 20.06 1.19 -4.17
C GLY A 118 18.67 1.00 -4.80
N SER A 119 17.61 0.81 -4.02
CA SER A 119 16.24 0.73 -4.53
C SER A 119 15.58 2.11 -4.65
N SER A 120 14.69 2.28 -5.63
CA SER A 120 13.87 3.49 -5.74
C SER A 120 12.88 3.57 -4.57
N LEU A 121 12.73 4.76 -3.98
CA LEU A 121 11.78 4.94 -2.89
C LEU A 121 10.35 4.78 -3.41
N LYS A 122 9.59 3.88 -2.78
CA LYS A 122 8.16 3.69 -3.01
C LYS A 122 7.39 4.37 -1.90
N THR A 123 6.47 5.25 -2.28
CA THR A 123 5.52 5.84 -1.33
C THR A 123 4.21 5.11 -1.41
N TYR A 124 3.58 4.98 -0.24
CA TYR A 124 2.25 4.40 -0.14
C TYR A 124 1.25 5.49 0.26
N GLN A 125 0.10 5.51 -0.42
CA GLN A 125 -0.89 6.57 -0.22
C GLN A 125 -1.47 6.64 1.20
N PHE A 126 -1.32 5.58 2.01
CA PHE A 126 -1.67 5.55 3.42
C PHE A 126 -0.46 5.31 4.33
N GLU A 127 0.77 5.58 3.86
CA GLU A 127 1.99 5.33 4.65
C GLU A 127 1.99 6.11 5.96
N ASN A 128 1.62 7.38 5.94
CA ASN A 128 1.63 8.23 7.14
C ASN A 128 0.65 7.71 8.20
N GLU A 129 -0.57 7.37 7.79
CA GLU A 129 -1.60 6.86 8.69
C GLU A 129 -1.20 5.50 9.29
N LEU A 130 -0.58 4.63 8.50
CA LEU A 130 -0.07 3.35 8.98
C LEU A 130 1.20 3.51 9.83
N ASP A 131 2.09 4.42 9.47
CA ASP A 131 3.29 4.76 10.24
C ASP A 131 2.89 5.23 11.65
N GLU A 132 1.85 6.06 11.81
CA GLU A 132 1.37 6.49 13.13
C GLU A 132 0.86 5.32 13.99
N ILE A 133 0.26 4.31 13.37
CA ILE A 133 -0.25 3.11 14.05
C ILE A 133 0.92 2.23 14.47
N PHE A 134 1.86 1.96 13.56
CA PHE A 134 2.99 1.07 13.80
C PHE A 134 4.17 1.72 14.53
N ALA A 135 4.31 3.04 14.54
CA ALA A 135 5.33 3.72 15.33
C ALA A 135 5.12 3.53 16.83
N LYS A 136 3.88 3.24 17.25
CA LYS A 136 3.54 2.90 18.64
C LYS A 136 3.89 1.44 18.99
N ASP A 137 4.09 0.59 17.99
CA ASP A 137 4.47 -0.82 18.15
C ASP A 137 5.98 -1.00 17.88
N PRO A 138 6.81 -1.28 18.91
CA PRO A 138 8.27 -1.39 18.76
C PRO A 138 8.74 -2.58 17.90
N VAL A 139 7.82 -3.40 17.38
CA VAL A 139 8.11 -4.59 16.57
C VAL A 139 8.56 -4.26 15.15
N MET A 140 8.40 -3.00 14.70
CA MET A 140 8.60 -2.62 13.30
C MET A 140 9.82 -1.75 13.01
N THR A 141 10.69 -1.52 14.00
CA THR A 141 12.00 -0.91 13.73
C THR A 141 12.90 -1.94 13.05
N PRO A 142 13.34 -1.75 11.79
CA PRO A 142 14.54 -2.44 11.34
C PRO A 142 15.68 -1.90 12.21
N VAL A 143 16.22 -2.75 13.08
CA VAL A 143 17.49 -2.49 13.76
C VAL A 143 18.48 -2.13 12.66
N LYS A 144 18.82 -0.84 12.57
CA LYS A 144 19.97 -0.38 11.80
C LYS A 144 21.20 -0.86 12.58
N THR A 145 21.57 -2.12 12.41
CA THR A 145 22.87 -2.60 12.83
C THR A 145 23.86 -1.96 11.86
N MET A 146 24.37 -0.78 12.23
CA MET A 146 25.53 -0.21 11.57
C MET A 146 26.67 -1.19 11.75
N SER A 147 27.06 -1.84 10.66
CA SER A 147 28.28 -2.64 10.58
C SER A 147 29.46 -1.74 10.92
N SER A 148 30.08 -1.92 12.09
CA SER A 148 31.45 -1.48 12.27
C SER A 148 32.35 -2.52 11.63
N ALA A 149 32.96 -2.13 10.51
CA ALA A 149 34.13 -2.79 9.97
C ALA A 149 35.30 -2.54 10.94
N SER A 150 36.05 -3.58 11.24
CA SER A 150 37.44 -3.53 11.70
C SER A 150 38.13 -4.82 11.28
#